data_AF-A0A0G1UE29-F1
#
_entry.id   AF-A0A0G1UE29-F1
#
_cell.length_a   1.000
_cell.length_b   1.000
_cell.length_c   1.000
_cell.angle_alpha   90.00
_cell.angle_beta   90.00
_cell.angle_gamma   90.00
#
_symmetry.space_group_name_H-M   'P 1'
#
loop_
_entity.id
_entity.type
_entity.pdbx_description
1 polymer ?
#
loop_
_entity_poly.entity_id
_entity_poly.type
_entity_poly.pdbx_seq_one_letter_code
_entity_poly.pdbx_strand_id
1 'polypeptide(L)'
;MINLERPILIGGPCAAESAEQVNKTAFDARVRGFGIFRASLEKPRTSPWEIVNGERRPCFLGVGVETGAPWLVEASKRNNIVPATEVMSGGQLLTYLEVASGAGLKNVCAWLGSRRITDQNFLQEIGGIARENPTLILGLKNPTAKDERTWLGVIGWTIHGGADPRQMFTVHRGFPDDSQNLFRNPPDWDMMIRVAEKSGLPMIVDPSHIGGGRQKVIEVVNSVIDTQVPLDGFMVEIHPNPRIALTDANQQLSWQDYDSTLKEKIDQWQRTYRQK
;
A
#
# COMPACT_ATOMS: atom_id res chain seq x y z
N MET A 1 -6.20 9.32 12.81
CA MET A 1 -6.08 10.40 11.78
C MET A 1 -4.64 10.49 11.29
N ILE A 2 -4.46 10.78 10.00
CA ILE A 2 -3.12 10.85 9.39
C ILE A 2 -2.42 12.12 9.88
N ASN A 3 -1.30 11.96 10.59
CA ASN A 3 -0.43 13.09 10.95
C ASN A 3 0.59 13.31 9.81
N LEU A 4 0.52 14.48 9.18
CA LEU A 4 1.40 14.88 8.07
C LEU A 4 2.54 15.81 8.52
N GLU A 5 2.92 15.80 9.81
CA GLU A 5 4.19 16.36 10.27
C GLU A 5 5.41 15.61 9.71
N ARG A 6 5.20 14.38 9.24
CA ARG A 6 6.20 13.56 8.55
C ARG A 6 5.57 12.89 7.32
N PRO A 7 6.38 12.50 6.33
CA PRO A 7 5.89 11.68 5.24
C PRO A 7 5.32 10.34 5.70
N ILE A 8 4.32 9.86 4.98
CA ILE A 8 3.70 8.55 5.15
C ILE A 8 4.62 7.49 4.52
N LEU A 9 5.41 6.81 5.34
CA LEU A 9 6.23 5.69 4.90
C LEU A 9 5.56 4.36 5.25
N ILE A 10 5.16 3.64 4.20
CA ILE A 10 4.53 2.32 4.28
C ILE A 10 5.49 1.28 3.71
N GLY A 11 5.84 0.27 4.50
CA GLY A 11 6.82 -0.76 4.12
C GLY A 11 6.42 -2.13 4.62
N GLY A 12 6.77 -3.17 3.88
CA GLY A 12 6.50 -4.56 4.25
C GLY A 12 6.25 -5.45 3.04
N PRO A 13 5.99 -6.75 3.23
CA PRO A 13 5.90 -7.69 2.14
C PRO A 13 4.69 -7.46 1.22
N CYS A 14 4.76 -8.04 0.03
CA CYS A 14 3.63 -8.09 -0.88
C CYS A 14 2.43 -8.84 -0.27
N ALA A 15 2.70 -9.96 0.40
CA ALA A 15 1.70 -10.77 1.10
C ALA A 15 2.24 -11.25 2.46
N ALA A 16 1.35 -11.56 3.40
CA ALA A 16 1.71 -12.31 4.59
C ALA A 16 1.88 -13.79 4.21
N GLU A 17 3.10 -14.34 4.40
CA GLU A 17 3.43 -15.71 3.99
C GLU A 17 3.53 -16.67 5.18
N SER A 18 4.02 -16.16 6.32
CA SER A 18 4.08 -16.90 7.59
C SER A 18 4.14 -15.92 8.76
N ALA A 19 3.77 -16.38 9.97
CA ALA A 19 3.88 -15.57 11.18
C ALA A 19 5.34 -15.14 11.46
N GLU A 20 6.32 -16.00 11.18
CA GLU A 20 7.74 -15.67 11.34
C GLU A 20 8.18 -14.56 10.38
N GLN A 21 7.81 -14.68 9.10
CA GLN A 21 8.10 -13.68 8.07
C GLN A 21 7.49 -12.33 8.45
N VAL A 22 6.21 -12.30 8.85
CA VAL A 22 5.50 -11.09 9.27
C VAL A 22 6.17 -10.44 10.49
N ASN A 23 6.45 -11.21 11.54
CA ASN A 23 7.07 -10.70 12.77
C ASN A 23 8.46 -10.09 12.52
N LYS A 24 9.32 -10.80 11.78
CA LYS A 24 10.65 -10.30 11.43
C LYS A 24 10.58 -9.01 10.63
N THR A 25 9.70 -8.97 9.63
CA THR A 25 9.60 -7.83 8.72
C THR A 25 9.01 -6.59 9.43
N ALA A 26 8.07 -6.77 10.36
CA ALA A 26 7.51 -5.66 11.14
C ALA A 26 8.57 -4.95 11.99
N PHE A 27 9.43 -5.73 12.67
CA PHE A 27 10.57 -5.19 13.43
C PHE A 27 11.53 -4.42 12.52
N ASP A 28 11.95 -5.06 11.42
CA ASP A 28 12.89 -4.45 10.47
C ASP A 28 12.35 -3.15 9.84
N ALA A 29 11.05 -3.10 9.54
CA ALA A 29 10.38 -1.91 9.04
C ALA A 29 10.40 -0.77 10.07
N ARG A 30 10.07 -1.07 11.34
CA ARG A 30 10.04 -0.06 12.40
C ARG A 30 11.40 0.58 12.62
N VAL A 31 12.47 -0.22 12.74
CA VAL A 31 13.83 0.30 12.99
C VAL A 31 14.37 1.13 11.83
N ARG A 32 13.80 0.98 10.62
CA ARG A 32 14.13 1.76 9.41
C ARG A 32 13.23 2.96 9.19
N GLY A 33 12.37 3.30 10.17
CA GLY A 33 11.59 4.54 10.15
C GLY A 33 10.24 4.44 9.45
N PHE A 34 9.82 3.25 9.00
CA PHE A 34 8.45 3.07 8.50
C PHE A 34 7.44 3.28 9.65
N GLY A 35 6.39 4.05 9.36
CA GLY A 35 5.30 4.33 10.30
C GLY A 35 4.13 3.36 10.16
N ILE A 36 4.00 2.74 8.98
CA ILE A 36 2.94 1.79 8.65
C ILE A 36 3.59 0.52 8.08
N PHE A 37 3.23 -0.63 8.65
CA PHE A 37 3.68 -1.94 8.23
C PHE A 37 2.62 -2.63 7.38
N ARG A 38 2.90 -2.85 6.09
CA ARG A 38 1.96 -3.49 5.16
C ARG A 38 2.20 -4.97 4.98
N ALA A 39 1.13 -5.76 4.90
CA ALA A 39 1.14 -7.11 4.34
C ALA A 39 -0.27 -7.46 3.85
N SER A 40 -0.43 -7.81 2.57
CA SER A 40 -1.74 -8.28 2.09
C SER A 40 -2.04 -9.67 2.69
N LEU A 41 -3.19 -9.81 3.34
CA LEU A 41 -3.65 -11.09 3.87
C LEU A 41 -4.30 -11.97 2.79
N GLU A 42 -4.80 -11.32 1.75
CA GLU A 42 -5.39 -11.95 0.58
C GLU A 42 -4.94 -11.23 -0.70
N LYS A 43 -4.89 -11.97 -1.82
CA LYS A 43 -4.34 -11.48 -3.08
C LYS A 43 -5.35 -11.62 -4.23
N PRO A 44 -5.76 -10.51 -4.88
CA PRO A 44 -6.49 -10.61 -6.13
C PRO A 44 -5.53 -11.10 -7.22
N ARG A 45 -5.78 -12.29 -7.77
CA ARG A 45 -4.97 -12.88 -8.85
C ARG A 45 -5.71 -12.78 -10.18
N THR A 46 -4.98 -12.42 -11.24
CA THR A 46 -5.52 -12.40 -12.61
C THR A 46 -5.92 -13.80 -13.08
N SER A 47 -5.16 -14.82 -12.67
CA SER A 47 -5.39 -16.22 -12.97
C SER A 47 -5.40 -17.02 -11.66
N PRO A 48 -6.24 -18.05 -11.53
CA PRO A 48 -6.16 -18.98 -10.40
C PRO A 48 -4.90 -19.87 -10.45
N TRP A 49 -4.15 -19.83 -11.54
CA TRP A 49 -2.98 -20.67 -11.80
C TRP A 49 -1.76 -19.86 -12.21
N GLU A 50 -0.58 -20.35 -11.83
CA GLU A 50 0.72 -19.86 -12.28
C GLU A 50 1.58 -21.00 -12.83
N ILE A 51 2.54 -20.65 -13.68
CA ILE A 51 3.52 -21.58 -14.23
C ILE A 51 4.83 -21.39 -13.48
N VAL A 52 5.28 -22.42 -12.77
CA VAL A 52 6.57 -22.44 -12.05
C VAL A 52 7.36 -23.63 -12.55
N ASN A 53 8.56 -23.39 -13.10
CA ASN A 53 9.41 -24.42 -13.69
C ASN A 53 8.71 -25.28 -14.75
N GLY A 54 7.83 -24.67 -15.55
CA GLY A 54 7.06 -25.36 -16.59
C GLY A 54 5.82 -26.10 -16.09
N GLU A 55 5.57 -26.14 -14.78
CA GLU A 55 4.40 -26.80 -14.20
C GLU A 55 3.32 -25.79 -13.79
N ARG A 56 2.07 -26.13 -14.09
CA ARG A 56 0.90 -25.37 -13.64
C ARG A 56 0.60 -25.68 -12.19
N ARG A 57 0.55 -24.65 -11.35
CA ARG A 57 0.23 -24.77 -9.92
C ARG A 57 -0.79 -23.70 -9.51
N PRO A 58 -1.59 -23.93 -8.46
CA PRO A 58 -2.47 -22.90 -7.92
C PRO A 58 -1.67 -21.68 -7.47
N CYS A 59 -2.17 -20.50 -7.79
CA CYS A 59 -1.64 -19.25 -7.28
C CYS A 59 -1.77 -19.18 -5.76
N PHE A 60 -0.75 -18.68 -5.06
CA PHE A 60 -0.94 -18.24 -3.66
C PHE A 60 -1.99 -17.11 -3.60
N LEU A 61 -3.05 -17.33 -2.83
CA LEU A 61 -4.17 -16.39 -2.66
C LEU A 61 -4.06 -15.56 -1.38
N GLY A 62 -3.01 -15.76 -0.58
CA GLY A 62 -2.90 -15.25 0.78
C GLY A 62 -3.36 -16.28 1.82
N VAL A 63 -3.11 -15.97 3.09
CA VAL A 63 -3.49 -16.82 4.24
C VAL A 63 -4.93 -16.58 4.72
N GLY A 64 -5.61 -15.57 4.17
CA GLY A 64 -6.95 -15.16 4.58
C GLY A 64 -6.93 -14.21 5.78
N VAL A 65 -7.94 -13.35 5.89
CA VAL A 65 -8.01 -12.35 6.95
C VAL A 65 -8.07 -12.97 8.35
N GLU A 66 -8.83 -14.06 8.53
CA GLU A 66 -8.99 -14.75 9.81
C GLU A 66 -7.65 -15.27 10.39
N THR A 67 -6.77 -15.79 9.52
CA THR A 67 -5.47 -16.32 9.94
C THR A 67 -4.41 -15.22 9.98
N GLY A 68 -4.40 -14.35 8.98
CA GLY A 68 -3.33 -13.37 8.79
C GLY A 68 -3.47 -12.12 9.64
N ALA A 69 -4.70 -11.68 9.99
CA ALA A 69 -4.91 -10.48 10.78
C ALA A 69 -4.30 -10.60 12.18
N PRO A 70 -4.45 -11.73 12.92
CA PRO A 70 -3.75 -11.92 14.18
C PRO A 70 -2.23 -11.78 14.06
N TRP A 71 -1.61 -12.30 13.00
CA TRP A 71 -0.16 -12.17 12.79
C TRP A 71 0.25 -10.73 12.57
N LEU A 72 -0.47 -10.02 11.68
CA LEU A 72 -0.18 -8.64 11.33
C LEU A 72 -0.38 -7.70 12.52
N VAL A 73 -1.48 -7.84 13.25
CA VAL A 73 -1.84 -7.02 14.41
C VAL A 73 -0.85 -7.24 15.56
N GLU A 74 -0.53 -8.49 15.89
CA GLU A 74 0.38 -8.80 16.99
C GLU A 74 1.81 -8.34 16.68
N ALA A 75 2.31 -8.59 15.46
CA ALA A 75 3.61 -8.10 15.03
C ALA A 75 3.69 -6.57 15.09
N SER A 76 2.63 -5.89 14.66
CA SER A 76 2.55 -4.43 14.64
C SER A 76 2.48 -3.84 16.05
N LYS A 77 1.69 -4.45 16.94
CA LYS A 77 1.57 -4.07 18.35
C LYS A 77 2.91 -4.15 19.08
N ARG A 78 3.63 -5.26 18.93
CA ARG A 78 4.95 -5.47 19.56
C ARG A 78 5.99 -4.43 19.13
N ASN A 79 5.88 -3.95 17.89
CA ASN A 79 6.84 -3.01 17.31
C ASN A 79 6.37 -1.55 17.32
N ASN A 80 5.18 -1.26 17.85
CA ASN A 80 4.57 0.07 17.84
C ASN A 80 4.59 0.71 16.43
N ILE A 81 4.07 -0.05 15.46
CA ILE A 81 3.91 0.35 14.06
C ILE A 81 2.44 0.13 13.66
N VAL A 82 1.90 0.93 12.73
CA VAL A 82 0.49 0.79 12.33
C VAL A 82 0.34 -0.37 11.35
N PRO A 83 -0.51 -1.39 11.61
CA PRO A 83 -0.73 -2.46 10.64
C PRO A 83 -1.49 -1.97 9.41
N ALA A 84 -1.18 -2.53 8.25
CA ALA A 84 -1.86 -2.27 6.98
C ALA A 84 -2.11 -3.54 6.16
N THR A 85 -3.33 -3.72 5.65
CA THR A 85 -3.65 -4.76 4.65
C THR A 85 -4.54 -4.23 3.53
N GLU A 86 -4.48 -4.88 2.36
CA GLU A 86 -5.52 -4.74 1.34
C GLU A 86 -6.80 -5.36 1.86
N VAL A 87 -7.93 -4.72 1.60
CA VAL A 87 -9.26 -5.32 1.81
C VAL A 87 -10.00 -5.35 0.49
N MET A 88 -10.66 -6.47 0.24
CA MET A 88 -11.42 -6.73 -0.98
C MET A 88 -12.89 -6.95 -0.68
N SER A 89 -13.39 -6.68 0.53
CA SER A 89 -14.81 -6.65 0.90
C SER A 89 -15.04 -5.96 2.24
N GLY A 90 -16.27 -5.50 2.52
CA GLY A 90 -16.62 -4.98 3.84
C GLY A 90 -16.47 -6.03 4.94
N GLY A 91 -16.81 -7.29 4.67
CA GLY A 91 -16.60 -8.40 5.62
C GLY A 91 -15.14 -8.57 6.03
N GLN A 92 -14.21 -8.53 5.08
CA GLN A 92 -12.77 -8.58 5.41
C GLN A 92 -12.31 -7.39 6.23
N LEU A 93 -12.80 -6.19 5.92
CA LEU A 93 -12.48 -4.99 6.69
C LEU A 93 -13.00 -5.13 8.13
N LEU A 94 -14.23 -5.61 8.32
CA LEU A 94 -14.81 -5.82 9.64
C LEU A 94 -14.04 -6.85 10.47
N THR A 95 -13.70 -8.02 9.92
CA THR A 95 -12.85 -9.01 10.61
C THR A 95 -11.51 -8.39 11.03
N TYR A 96 -10.85 -7.67 10.12
CA TYR A 96 -9.57 -7.05 10.41
C TYR A 96 -9.68 -5.98 11.53
N LEU A 97 -10.73 -5.16 11.49
CA LEU A 97 -11.01 -4.15 12.51
C LEU A 97 -11.32 -4.78 13.87
N GLU A 98 -12.07 -5.89 13.90
CA GLU A 98 -12.38 -6.62 15.13
C GLU A 98 -11.10 -7.14 15.80
N VAL A 99 -10.22 -7.80 15.05
CA VAL A 99 -8.94 -8.31 15.57
C VAL A 99 -8.08 -7.16 16.12
N ALA A 100 -8.00 -6.06 15.38
CA ALA A 100 -7.21 -4.90 15.79
C ALA A 100 -7.77 -4.19 17.05
N SER A 101 -9.10 -4.05 17.12
CA SER A 101 -9.80 -3.47 18.26
C SER A 101 -9.62 -4.33 19.51
N GLY A 102 -9.77 -5.66 19.38
CA GLY A 102 -9.51 -6.62 20.47
C GLY A 102 -8.06 -6.58 20.97
N ALA A 103 -7.11 -6.22 20.12
CA ALA A 103 -5.71 -6.02 20.50
C ALA A 103 -5.42 -4.63 21.12
N GLY A 104 -6.39 -3.71 21.13
CA GLY A 104 -6.26 -2.36 21.69
C GLY A 104 -5.47 -1.38 20.81
N LEU A 105 -5.41 -1.61 19.50
CA LEU A 105 -4.71 -0.70 18.58
C LEU A 105 -5.48 0.60 18.37
N LYS A 106 -4.78 1.73 18.49
CA LYS A 106 -5.38 3.08 18.34
C LYS A 106 -5.53 3.52 16.90
N ASN A 107 -4.70 2.99 15.99
CA ASN A 107 -4.79 3.28 14.56
C ASN A 107 -4.53 1.98 13.80
N VAL A 108 -5.29 1.79 12.73
CA VAL A 108 -5.07 0.73 11.75
C VAL A 108 -5.25 1.29 10.36
N CYS A 109 -4.54 0.72 9.39
CA CYS A 109 -4.65 1.11 8.01
C CYS A 109 -5.25 -0.04 7.19
N ALA A 110 -6.08 0.28 6.22
CA ALA A 110 -6.43 -0.60 5.12
C ALA A 110 -6.25 0.15 3.81
N TRP A 111 -6.04 -0.56 2.70
CA TRP A 111 -6.08 0.05 1.37
C TRP A 111 -7.01 -0.69 0.44
N LEU A 112 -7.55 0.05 -0.54
CA LEU A 112 -8.37 -0.50 -1.61
C LEU A 112 -7.51 -0.63 -2.87
N GLY A 113 -7.43 -1.86 -3.39
CA GLY A 113 -6.61 -2.18 -4.56
C GLY A 113 -7.22 -1.71 -5.88
N SER A 114 -6.38 -1.39 -6.86
CA SER A 114 -6.77 -0.80 -8.15
C SER A 114 -7.77 -1.62 -8.98
N ARG A 115 -7.90 -2.93 -8.71
CA ARG A 115 -8.81 -3.84 -9.43
C ARG A 115 -10.26 -3.76 -8.95
N ARG A 116 -10.48 -3.52 -7.67
CA ARG A 116 -11.84 -3.46 -7.08
C ARG A 116 -12.32 -2.02 -6.91
N ILE A 117 -11.42 -1.06 -6.97
CA ILE A 117 -11.70 0.31 -6.55
C ILE A 117 -12.73 1.06 -7.42
N THR A 118 -13.12 0.54 -8.59
CA THR A 118 -14.17 1.15 -9.42
C THR A 118 -15.58 0.65 -9.12
N ASP A 119 -15.74 -0.29 -8.18
CA ASP A 119 -17.04 -0.79 -7.72
C ASP A 119 -17.68 0.20 -6.72
N GLN A 120 -18.70 0.95 -7.16
CA GLN A 120 -19.35 1.99 -6.36
C GLN A 120 -20.05 1.44 -5.11
N ASN A 121 -20.58 0.22 -5.16
CA ASN A 121 -21.24 -0.39 -4.01
C ASN A 121 -20.20 -0.74 -2.96
N PHE A 122 -19.06 -1.30 -3.39
CA PHE A 122 -17.93 -1.56 -2.51
C PHE A 122 -17.38 -0.28 -1.86
N LEU A 123 -17.18 0.80 -2.63
CA LEU A 123 -16.69 2.06 -2.08
C LEU A 123 -17.63 2.65 -1.02
N GLN A 124 -18.94 2.61 -1.28
CA GLN A 124 -19.94 3.11 -0.34
C GLN A 124 -20.03 2.24 0.93
N GLU A 125 -19.96 0.91 0.78
CA GLU A 125 -19.90 -0.03 1.89
C GLU A 125 -18.67 0.26 2.79
N ILE A 126 -17.49 0.39 2.20
CA ILE A 126 -16.26 0.73 2.93
C ILE A 126 -16.37 2.11 3.59
N GLY A 127 -16.97 3.08 2.90
CA GLY A 127 -17.22 4.42 3.46
C GLY A 127 -18.09 4.37 4.71
N GLY A 128 -19.16 3.58 4.68
CA GLY A 128 -20.04 3.37 5.83
C GLY A 128 -19.31 2.72 7.01
N ILE A 129 -18.49 1.70 6.75
CA ILE A 129 -17.66 1.06 7.79
C ILE A 129 -16.66 2.07 8.38
N ALA A 130 -16.01 2.88 7.55
CA ALA A 130 -15.02 3.86 7.99
C ALA A 130 -15.63 4.95 8.89
N ARG A 131 -16.87 5.37 8.61
CA ARG A 131 -17.63 6.32 9.43
C ARG A 131 -17.76 5.86 10.88
N GLU A 132 -18.03 4.57 11.08
CA GLU A 132 -18.19 3.98 12.41
C GLU A 132 -16.84 3.66 13.09
N ASN A 133 -15.72 3.82 12.38
CA ASN A 133 -14.39 3.41 12.84
C ASN A 133 -13.36 4.56 12.70
N PRO A 134 -13.37 5.57 13.59
CA PRO A 134 -12.53 6.77 13.48
C PRO A 134 -11.01 6.51 13.57
N THR A 135 -10.61 5.33 14.05
CA THR A 135 -9.21 4.86 14.13
C THR A 135 -8.70 4.25 12.83
N LEU A 136 -9.61 3.97 11.87
CA LEU A 136 -9.25 3.47 10.55
C LEU A 136 -8.63 4.58 9.70
N ILE A 137 -7.55 4.24 9.01
CA ILE A 137 -6.93 5.00 7.95
C ILE A 137 -7.15 4.24 6.63
N LEU A 138 -7.65 4.91 5.59
CA LEU A 138 -7.97 4.33 4.30
C LEU A 138 -7.07 4.86 3.18
N GLY A 139 -6.32 3.95 2.54
CA GLY A 139 -5.57 4.23 1.32
C GLY A 139 -6.36 3.89 0.07
N LEU A 140 -6.48 4.82 -0.87
CA LEU A 140 -7.17 4.63 -2.15
C LEU A 140 -6.18 4.61 -3.31
N LYS A 141 -5.94 3.45 -3.94
CA LYS A 141 -5.09 3.37 -5.14
C LYS A 141 -5.77 4.00 -6.37
N ASN A 142 -5.00 4.54 -7.32
CA ASN A 142 -5.60 4.92 -8.60
C ASN A 142 -6.28 3.70 -9.28
N PRO A 143 -7.39 3.92 -10.01
CA PRO A 143 -7.99 2.89 -10.84
C PRO A 143 -7.02 2.46 -11.95
N THR A 144 -7.23 1.27 -12.51
CA THR A 144 -6.46 0.80 -13.67
C THR A 144 -6.73 1.64 -14.91
N ALA A 145 -7.95 2.18 -15.05
CA ALA A 145 -8.27 3.13 -16.11
C ALA A 145 -7.51 4.44 -15.91
N LYS A 146 -6.77 4.87 -16.92
CA LYS A 146 -6.07 6.16 -16.96
C LYS A 146 -7.06 7.30 -17.24
N ASP A 147 -7.92 7.59 -16.28
CA ASP A 147 -8.94 8.64 -16.35
C ASP A 147 -9.07 9.39 -15.02
N GLU A 148 -8.84 10.70 -15.07
CA GLU A 148 -8.85 11.57 -13.89
C GLU A 148 -10.23 11.63 -13.24
N ARG A 149 -11.30 11.66 -14.05
CA ARG A 149 -12.68 11.72 -13.55
C ARG A 149 -13.03 10.44 -12.78
N THR A 150 -12.60 9.28 -13.27
CA THR A 150 -12.78 7.99 -12.60
C THR A 150 -12.04 7.97 -11.28
N TRP A 151 -10.79 8.45 -11.22
CA TRP A 151 -10.02 8.49 -9.97
C TRP A 151 -10.65 9.45 -8.94
N LEU A 152 -11.08 10.64 -9.35
CA LEU A 152 -11.84 11.54 -8.46
C LEU A 152 -13.18 10.93 -8.02
N GLY A 153 -13.84 10.19 -8.91
CA GLY A 153 -15.07 9.45 -8.61
C GLY A 153 -14.87 8.40 -7.51
N VAL A 154 -13.75 7.68 -7.52
CA VAL A 154 -13.39 6.73 -6.45
C VAL A 154 -13.37 7.41 -5.08
N ILE A 155 -12.74 8.58 -4.99
CA ILE A 155 -12.66 9.37 -3.76
C ILE A 155 -14.07 9.83 -3.36
N GLY A 156 -14.81 10.39 -4.31
CA GLY A 156 -16.17 10.90 -4.10
C GLY A 156 -17.16 9.84 -3.61
N TRP A 157 -17.14 8.63 -4.18
CA TRP A 157 -18.02 7.54 -3.76
C TRP A 157 -17.69 7.00 -2.37
N THR A 158 -16.40 6.99 -2.00
CA THR A 158 -15.98 6.58 -0.64
C THR A 158 -16.45 7.59 0.41
N ILE A 159 -16.33 8.89 0.12
CA ILE A 159 -16.85 9.97 0.98
C ILE A 159 -18.38 9.94 1.02
N HIS A 160 -19.04 9.71 -0.12
CA HIS A 160 -20.49 9.58 -0.20
C HIS A 160 -21.02 8.43 0.67
N GLY A 161 -20.27 7.33 0.77
CA GLY A 161 -20.57 6.23 1.70
C GLY A 161 -20.45 6.61 3.19
N GLY A 162 -19.73 7.70 3.50
CA GLY A 162 -19.63 8.26 4.85
C GLY A 162 -18.21 8.35 5.41
N ALA A 163 -17.17 7.96 4.67
CA ALA A 163 -15.79 8.10 5.14
C ALA A 163 -15.45 9.58 5.37
N ASP A 164 -14.80 9.88 6.49
CA ASP A 164 -14.24 11.22 6.73
C ASP A 164 -12.96 11.38 5.91
N PRO A 165 -12.82 12.43 5.06
CA PRO A 165 -11.61 12.70 4.30
C PRO A 165 -10.32 12.72 5.16
N ARG A 166 -10.41 13.08 6.45
CA ARG A 166 -9.27 13.09 7.40
C ARG A 166 -8.73 11.69 7.73
N GLN A 167 -9.48 10.64 7.39
CA GLN A 167 -9.06 9.24 7.49
C GLN A 167 -8.38 8.74 6.22
N MET A 168 -8.41 9.51 5.13
CA MET A 168 -8.11 9.01 3.79
C MET A 168 -6.79 9.54 3.25
N PHE A 169 -6.13 8.73 2.43
CA PHE A 169 -5.04 9.14 1.54
C PHE A 169 -5.18 8.43 0.20
N THR A 170 -4.49 8.95 -0.81
CA THR A 170 -4.48 8.42 -2.17
C THR A 170 -3.11 7.84 -2.51
N VAL A 171 -3.09 6.83 -3.38
CA VAL A 171 -1.89 6.09 -3.74
C VAL A 171 -1.77 6.01 -5.26
N HIS A 172 -0.78 6.70 -5.82
CA HIS A 172 -0.43 6.55 -7.23
C HIS A 172 0.45 5.33 -7.43
N ARG A 173 -0.02 4.38 -8.24
CA ARG A 173 0.67 3.13 -8.59
C ARG A 173 0.88 2.95 -10.09
N GLY A 174 0.70 4.02 -10.86
CA GLY A 174 0.79 4.03 -12.32
C GLY A 174 -0.39 3.35 -13.00
N PHE A 175 -0.42 3.40 -14.33
CA PHE A 175 -1.49 2.82 -15.15
C PHE A 175 -0.95 1.65 -15.98
N PRO A 176 -1.69 0.54 -16.11
CA PRO A 176 -1.32 -0.55 -17.01
C PRO A 176 -1.14 -0.03 -18.44
N ASP A 177 -0.05 -0.43 -19.07
CA ASP A 177 0.26 -0.11 -20.46
C ASP A 177 1.00 -1.31 -21.08
N ASP A 178 0.42 -1.86 -22.16
CA ASP A 178 0.93 -3.04 -22.86
C ASP A 178 2.00 -2.70 -23.92
N SER A 179 2.30 -1.41 -24.13
CA SER A 179 3.45 -1.03 -24.95
C SER A 179 4.77 -1.35 -24.23
N GLN A 180 5.86 -1.58 -24.98
CA GLN A 180 7.18 -1.94 -24.43
C GLN A 180 7.80 -0.79 -23.62
N ASN A 181 7.26 -0.55 -22.43
CA ASN A 181 7.64 0.53 -21.55
C ASN A 181 8.76 0.13 -20.59
N LEU A 182 9.50 1.15 -20.16
CA LEU A 182 10.50 1.02 -19.12
C LEU A 182 9.90 0.52 -17.79
N PHE A 183 8.65 0.88 -17.48
CA PHE A 183 7.98 0.53 -16.22
C PHE A 183 6.80 -0.40 -16.43
N ARG A 184 6.48 -1.23 -15.42
CA ARG A 184 5.32 -2.15 -15.45
C ARG A 184 4.00 -1.37 -15.54
N ASN A 185 3.92 -0.25 -14.85
CA ASN A 185 2.78 0.66 -14.92
C ASN A 185 3.33 2.07 -14.99
N PRO A 186 3.50 2.66 -16.19
CA PRO A 186 4.00 4.02 -16.32
C PRO A 186 3.22 5.01 -15.45
N PRO A 187 3.91 5.90 -14.71
CA PRO A 187 3.24 6.91 -13.90
C PRO A 187 2.75 8.06 -14.79
N ASP A 188 1.60 8.63 -14.44
CA ASP A 188 1.17 9.95 -14.91
C ASP A 188 1.29 10.93 -13.73
N TRP A 189 2.40 11.68 -13.67
CA TRP A 189 2.67 12.61 -12.57
C TRP A 189 1.75 13.82 -12.60
N ASP A 190 1.41 14.33 -13.79
CA ASP A 190 0.52 15.49 -13.93
C ASP A 190 -0.90 15.17 -13.45
N MET A 191 -1.44 13.99 -13.82
CA MET A 191 -2.73 13.53 -13.32
C MET A 191 -2.70 13.33 -11.80
N MET A 192 -1.62 12.74 -11.28
CA MET A 192 -1.45 12.57 -9.83
C MET A 192 -1.53 13.93 -9.11
N ILE A 193 -0.80 14.94 -9.59
CA ILE A 193 -0.81 16.30 -9.01
C ILE A 193 -2.22 16.90 -9.04
N ARG A 194 -2.89 16.87 -10.21
CA ARG A 194 -4.26 17.41 -10.33
C ARG A 194 -5.27 16.69 -9.43
N VAL A 195 -5.14 15.38 -9.24
CA VAL A 195 -6.01 14.62 -8.32
C VAL A 195 -5.73 15.01 -6.87
N ALA A 196 -4.46 15.16 -6.48
CA ALA A 196 -4.09 15.60 -5.13
C ALA A 196 -4.67 17.00 -4.84
N GLU A 197 -4.48 17.96 -5.75
CA GLU A 197 -5.00 19.33 -5.62
C GLU A 197 -6.54 19.37 -5.52
N LYS A 198 -7.23 18.66 -6.42
CA LYS A 198 -8.70 18.67 -6.47
C LYS A 198 -9.35 17.95 -5.30
N SER A 199 -8.72 16.90 -4.78
CA SER A 199 -9.25 16.12 -3.66
C SER A 199 -8.87 16.70 -2.30
N GLY A 200 -7.74 17.41 -2.21
CA GLY A 200 -7.16 17.84 -0.94
C GLY A 200 -6.65 16.69 -0.07
N LEU A 201 -6.61 15.45 -0.58
CA LEU A 201 -6.14 14.28 0.16
C LEU A 201 -4.62 14.15 0.03
N PRO A 202 -3.95 13.59 1.07
CA PRO A 202 -2.54 13.20 0.94
C PRO A 202 -2.34 12.25 -0.23
N MET A 203 -1.25 12.42 -0.97
CA MET A 203 -0.91 11.62 -2.15
C MET A 203 0.43 10.94 -1.96
N ILE A 204 0.45 9.60 -1.95
CA ILE A 204 1.68 8.82 -1.86
C ILE A 204 1.94 8.05 -3.15
N VAL A 205 3.18 7.60 -3.35
CA VAL A 205 3.58 6.83 -4.53
C VAL A 205 3.88 5.37 -4.15
N ASP A 206 3.41 4.42 -4.97
CA ASP A 206 3.74 3.00 -4.90
C ASP A 206 4.77 2.65 -6.00
N PRO A 207 6.08 2.82 -5.73
CA PRO A 207 7.13 2.57 -6.71
C PRO A 207 7.25 1.09 -7.08
N SER A 208 6.84 0.17 -6.19
CA SER A 208 6.91 -1.27 -6.42
C SER A 208 6.00 -1.70 -7.57
N HIS A 209 4.77 -1.20 -7.59
CA HIS A 209 3.82 -1.50 -8.65
C HIS A 209 4.04 -0.67 -9.92
N ILE A 210 4.59 0.54 -9.83
CA ILE A 210 5.03 1.32 -11.00
C ILE A 210 6.18 0.59 -11.69
N GLY A 211 7.28 0.35 -10.96
CA GLY A 211 8.52 -0.18 -11.51
C GLY A 211 8.41 -1.65 -11.95
N GLY A 212 7.80 -2.50 -11.12
CA GLY A 212 7.68 -3.93 -11.39
C GLY A 212 9.00 -4.72 -11.37
N GLY A 213 10.06 -4.14 -10.82
CA GLY A 213 11.36 -4.80 -10.62
C GLY A 213 12.22 -3.97 -9.67
N ARG A 214 13.04 -4.61 -8.81
CA ARG A 214 13.82 -3.94 -7.74
C ARG A 214 14.57 -2.68 -8.20
N GLN A 215 15.33 -2.80 -9.29
CA GLN A 215 16.08 -1.67 -9.85
C GLN A 215 15.16 -0.51 -10.27
N LYS A 216 14.02 -0.83 -10.90
CA LYS A 216 13.02 0.14 -11.31
C LYS A 216 12.30 0.78 -10.12
N VAL A 217 12.09 0.04 -9.02
CA VAL A 217 11.58 0.62 -7.76
C VAL A 217 12.51 1.72 -7.26
N ILE A 218 13.83 1.45 -7.26
CA ILE A 218 14.85 2.40 -6.84
C ILE A 218 14.86 3.63 -7.77
N GLU A 219 14.79 3.42 -9.08
CA GLU A 219 14.72 4.50 -10.08
C GLU A 219 13.50 5.39 -9.89
N VAL A 220 12.32 4.81 -9.63
CA VAL A 220 11.09 5.59 -9.39
C VAL A 220 11.22 6.44 -8.14
N VAL A 221 11.67 5.88 -7.01
CA VAL A 221 11.86 6.65 -5.77
C VAL A 221 12.87 7.77 -5.98
N ASN A 222 14.00 7.47 -6.62
CA ASN A 222 15.04 8.47 -6.88
C ASN A 222 14.51 9.60 -7.76
N SER A 223 13.87 9.27 -8.89
CA SER A 223 13.29 10.24 -9.82
C SER A 223 12.31 11.17 -9.10
N VAL A 224 11.39 10.59 -8.34
CA VAL A 224 10.37 11.33 -7.58
C VAL A 224 10.98 12.32 -6.58
N ILE A 225 12.02 11.90 -5.84
CA ILE A 225 12.73 12.78 -4.88
C ILE A 225 13.51 13.86 -5.63
N ASP A 226 14.26 13.49 -6.67
CA ASP A 226 15.17 14.40 -7.40
C ASP A 226 14.42 15.49 -8.16
N THR A 227 13.28 15.13 -8.77
CA THR A 227 12.42 16.09 -9.49
C THR A 227 11.44 16.80 -8.56
N GLN A 228 11.50 16.53 -7.25
CA GLN A 228 10.68 17.19 -6.21
C GLN A 228 9.18 17.13 -6.51
N VAL A 229 8.70 15.97 -6.97
CA VAL A 229 7.26 15.75 -7.15
C VAL A 229 6.55 16.04 -5.82
N PRO A 230 5.45 16.82 -5.80
CA PRO A 230 4.76 17.14 -4.56
C PRO A 230 3.93 15.92 -4.13
N LEU A 231 4.42 15.23 -3.10
CA LEU A 231 3.80 14.02 -2.55
C LEU A 231 4.05 13.92 -1.04
N ASP A 232 3.23 13.11 -0.38
CA ASP A 232 3.18 12.96 1.06
C ASP A 232 3.80 11.66 1.58
N GLY A 233 4.35 10.80 0.71
CA GLY A 233 4.97 9.54 1.15
C GLY A 233 5.18 8.45 0.09
N PHE A 234 5.63 7.28 0.55
CA PHE A 234 5.88 6.11 -0.28
C PHE A 234 5.27 4.84 0.31
N MET A 235 4.80 3.95 -0.58
CA MET A 235 4.42 2.57 -0.25
C MET A 235 5.34 1.59 -0.98
N VAL A 236 6.30 1.00 -0.26
CA VAL A 236 7.34 0.15 -0.84
C VAL A 236 7.17 -1.30 -0.40
N GLU A 237 7.23 -2.23 -1.35
CA GLU A 237 7.25 -3.65 -1.03
C GLU A 237 8.66 -4.12 -0.68
N ILE A 238 8.79 -4.74 0.49
CA ILE A 238 10.06 -5.22 1.04
C ILE A 238 9.84 -6.61 1.64
N HIS A 239 10.66 -7.58 1.24
CA HIS A 239 10.64 -8.93 1.77
C HIS A 239 11.97 -9.23 2.49
N PRO A 240 11.97 -10.03 3.58
CA PRO A 240 13.22 -10.45 4.20
C PRO A 240 14.07 -11.36 3.30
N ASN A 241 13.44 -12.08 2.36
CA ASN A 241 14.13 -12.84 1.32
C ASN A 241 13.29 -12.86 0.04
N PRO A 242 13.37 -11.85 -0.83
CA PRO A 242 12.42 -11.72 -1.93
C PRO A 242 12.63 -12.75 -3.05
N ARG A 243 13.68 -13.59 -3.00
CA ARG A 243 13.87 -14.71 -3.94
C ARG A 243 12.86 -15.86 -3.71
N ILE A 244 12.40 -16.02 -2.47
CA ILE A 244 11.46 -17.09 -2.09
C ILE A 244 10.03 -16.59 -1.88
N ALA A 245 9.78 -15.30 -2.15
CA ALA A 245 8.45 -14.73 -1.94
C ALA A 245 7.41 -15.39 -2.85
N LEU A 246 6.24 -15.68 -2.29
CA LEU A 246 5.13 -16.35 -2.96
C LEU A 246 4.39 -15.43 -3.94
N THR A 247 4.59 -14.13 -3.81
CA THR A 247 4.01 -13.12 -4.71
C THR A 247 5.00 -12.00 -4.98
N ASP A 248 4.95 -11.45 -6.21
CA ASP A 248 5.66 -10.22 -6.57
C ASP A 248 7.17 -10.23 -6.25
N ALA A 249 7.78 -11.42 -6.31
CA ALA A 249 9.19 -11.66 -5.99
C ALA A 249 10.17 -10.74 -6.77
N ASN A 250 9.78 -10.24 -7.95
CA ASN A 250 10.65 -9.41 -8.79
C ASN A 250 10.78 -7.96 -8.32
N GLN A 251 9.75 -7.39 -7.71
CA GLN A 251 9.72 -5.98 -7.29
C GLN A 251 9.95 -5.76 -5.81
N GLN A 252 9.79 -6.79 -4.97
CA GLN A 252 10.07 -6.65 -3.54
C GLN A 252 11.57 -6.45 -3.30
N LEU A 253 11.93 -5.33 -2.68
CA LEU A 253 13.29 -5.08 -2.23
C LEU A 253 13.66 -6.04 -1.08
N SER A 254 14.93 -6.35 -0.93
CA SER A 254 15.45 -6.85 0.35
C SER A 254 15.76 -5.68 1.28
N TRP A 255 15.93 -5.96 2.58
CA TRP A 255 16.39 -4.93 3.51
C TRP A 255 17.77 -4.39 3.13
N GLN A 256 18.66 -5.25 2.61
CA GLN A 256 19.96 -4.82 2.11
C GLN A 256 19.84 -3.88 0.90
N ASP A 257 18.93 -4.17 -0.04
CA ASP A 257 18.66 -3.27 -1.17
C ASP A 257 18.17 -1.91 -0.65
N TYR A 258 17.19 -1.91 0.26
CA TYR A 258 16.65 -0.68 0.83
C TYR A 258 17.73 0.15 1.56
N ASP A 259 18.51 -0.50 2.43
CA ASP A 259 19.54 0.15 3.24
C ASP A 259 20.64 0.77 2.39
N SER A 260 21.06 0.07 1.33
CA SER A 260 22.15 0.52 0.46
C SER A 260 21.75 1.53 -0.63
N THR A 261 20.44 1.66 -0.93
CA THR A 261 19.99 2.46 -2.10
C THR A 261 19.00 3.57 -1.77
N LEU A 262 18.08 3.35 -0.82
CA LEU A 262 16.96 4.27 -0.59
C LEU A 262 16.99 4.94 0.77
N LYS A 263 17.50 4.25 1.80
CA LYS A 263 17.38 4.69 3.19
C LYS A 263 17.90 6.10 3.41
N GLU A 264 19.16 6.36 3.05
CA GLU A 264 19.78 7.67 3.27
C GLU A 264 19.01 8.78 2.54
N LYS A 265 18.62 8.54 1.28
CA LYS A 265 17.92 9.53 0.47
C LYS A 265 16.51 9.84 1.02
N ILE A 266 15.78 8.82 1.44
CA ILE A 266 14.47 8.98 2.09
C ILE A 266 14.63 9.71 3.43
N ASP A 267 15.65 9.40 4.23
CA ASP A 267 15.93 10.10 5.48
C ASP A 267 16.26 11.58 5.27
N GLN A 268 17.02 11.91 4.23
CA GLN A 268 17.31 13.30 3.85
C GLN A 268 16.04 14.01 3.36
N TRP A 269 15.26 13.37 2.47
CA TRP A 269 14.00 13.92 1.95
C TRP A 269 13.00 14.22 3.08
N GLN A 270 12.84 13.30 4.04
CA GLN A 270 11.98 13.50 5.22
C GLN A 270 12.33 14.75 6.04
N ARG A 271 13.62 15.12 6.13
CA ARG A 271 14.04 16.34 6.85
C ARG A 271 13.61 17.62 6.15
N THR A 272 13.50 17.57 4.83
CA THR A 272 13.07 18.71 3.99
C THR A 272 11.55 18.77 3.79
N TYR A 273 10.83 17.73 4.21
CA TYR A 273 9.38 17.63 4.02
C TYR A 273 8.65 18.77 4.73
N ARG A 274 7.82 19.50 3.98
CA ARG A 274 7.01 20.65 4.45
C ARG A 274 7.81 21.76 5.16
N GLN A 275 9.13 21.82 4.95
CA GLN A 275 9.93 23.03 5.19
C GLN A 275 9.77 24.06 4.05
N LYS A 276 8.82 23.82 3.14
CA LYS A 276 8.41 24.64 2.00
C LYS A 276 6.92 24.89 2.10
#